data_AF-A0A2P7B8S9-F1
#
_entry.id   AF-A0A2P7B8S9-F1
#
_cell.length_a   1.000
_cell.length_b   1.000
_cell.length_c   1.000
_cell.angle_alpha   90.00
_cell.angle_beta   90.00
_cell.angle_gamma   90.00
#
_symmetry.space_group_name_H-M   'P 1'
#
loop_
_entity.id
_entity.type
_entity.pdbx_description
1 polymer ?
#
loop_
_entity_poly.entity_id
_entity_poly.type
_entity_poly.pdbx_seq_one_letter_code
_entity_poly.pdbx_strand_id
1 'polypeptide(L)'
;MRLETDLSDFRNSRFSREPAPSHWPRGVRQLSAKGSDLFGVHEETGNLYWDGKLVQTTNRLGNFERGLAIALAASLVSLAVLDAIRFFLGH
;
A
#
# COMPACT_ATOMS: atom_id res chain seq x y z
N MET A 1 -13.25 -30.70 17.73
CA MET A 1 -12.07 -30.70 16.83
C MET A 1 -12.41 -29.80 15.64
N ARG A 2 -11.62 -28.84 15.17
CA ARG A 2 -10.28 -28.36 15.56
C ARG A 2 -9.98 -27.14 14.66
N LEU A 3 -10.53 -25.96 14.97
CA LEU A 3 -10.25 -24.71 14.23
C LEU A 3 -8.75 -24.32 14.32
N GLU A 4 -8.07 -24.81 15.35
CA GLU A 4 -6.65 -24.54 15.62
C GLU A 4 -5.71 -25.21 14.61
N THR A 5 -6.09 -26.33 14.00
CA THR A 5 -5.26 -26.99 12.95
C THR A 5 -5.41 -26.36 11.57
N ASP A 6 -6.59 -25.80 11.26
CA ASP A 6 -6.91 -25.29 9.93
C ASP A 6 -6.07 -24.03 9.61
N LEU A 7 -5.94 -23.10 10.56
CA LEU A 7 -5.04 -21.94 10.41
C LEU A 7 -3.56 -22.32 10.26
N SER A 8 -3.14 -23.44 10.87
CA SER A 8 -1.75 -23.89 10.85
C SER A 8 -1.34 -24.35 9.45
N ASP A 9 -2.26 -24.98 8.71
CA ASP A 9 -2.04 -25.46 7.35
C ASP A 9 -1.98 -24.32 6.32
N PHE A 10 -2.82 -23.27 6.51
CA PHE A 10 -2.78 -22.06 5.68
C PHE A 10 -1.49 -21.24 5.86
N ARG A 11 -0.89 -21.23 7.06
CA ARG A 11 0.37 -20.49 7.29
C ARG A 11 1.57 -21.10 6.58
N ASN A 12 1.57 -22.41 6.37
CA ASN A 12 2.65 -23.14 5.72
C ASN A 12 2.47 -23.24 4.19
N SER A 13 1.27 -23.00 3.67
CA SER A 13 0.95 -23.04 2.23
C SER A 13 0.57 -21.66 1.69
N ARG A 14 1.43 -20.66 1.86
CA ARG A 14 1.15 -19.28 1.37
C ARG A 14 0.87 -19.22 -0.14
N PHE A 15 1.42 -20.14 -0.90
CA PHE A 15 1.31 -20.18 -2.36
C PHE A 15 0.65 -21.47 -2.80
N SER A 16 -0.25 -21.36 -3.78
CA SER A 16 -0.85 -22.52 -4.42
C SER A 16 0.24 -23.36 -5.07
N ARG A 17 0.10 -24.69 -5.00
CA ARG A 17 0.96 -25.62 -5.72
C ARG A 17 0.57 -25.72 -7.20
N GLU A 18 -0.54 -25.09 -7.59
CA GLU A 18 -0.98 -25.03 -8.97
C GLU A 18 -0.14 -24.00 -9.75
N PRO A 19 0.23 -24.32 -11.00
CA PRO A 19 0.93 -23.38 -11.86
C PRO A 19 0.02 -22.17 -12.13
N ALA A 20 0.59 -20.97 -11.97
CA ALA A 20 -0.11 -19.73 -12.30
C ALA A 20 -0.56 -19.75 -13.78
N PRO A 21 -1.72 -19.16 -14.11
CA PRO A 21 -2.19 -19.04 -15.49
C PRO A 21 -1.13 -18.43 -16.42
N SER A 22 -1.03 -18.92 -17.65
CA SER A 22 0.01 -18.54 -18.62
C SER A 22 0.04 -17.05 -19.00
N HIS A 23 -1.05 -16.32 -18.76
CA HIS A 23 -1.17 -14.89 -19.01
C HIS A 23 -0.61 -14.02 -17.87
N TRP A 24 -0.21 -14.61 -16.74
CA TRP A 24 0.33 -13.88 -15.59
C TRP A 24 1.81 -13.48 -15.81
N PRO A 25 2.25 -12.36 -15.22
CA PRO A 25 3.65 -11.96 -15.26
C PRO A 25 4.55 -13.03 -14.61
N ARG A 26 5.76 -13.21 -15.15
CA ARG A 26 6.76 -14.15 -14.59
C ARG A 26 7.07 -13.78 -13.14
N GLY A 27 7.07 -14.76 -12.25
CA GLY A 27 7.36 -14.55 -10.81
C GLY A 27 6.14 -14.26 -9.94
N VAL A 28 4.93 -14.18 -10.52
CA VAL A 28 3.67 -14.09 -9.76
C VAL A 28 3.20 -15.48 -9.37
N ARG A 29 3.04 -15.74 -8.07
CA ARG A 29 2.47 -16.98 -7.54
C ARG A 29 1.07 -16.75 -7.00
N GLN A 30 0.17 -17.66 -7.34
CA GLN A 30 -1.22 -17.65 -6.88
C GLN A 30 -1.28 -17.93 -5.37
N LEU A 31 -2.20 -17.27 -4.67
CA LEU A 31 -2.44 -17.52 -3.25
C LEU A 31 -3.28 -18.80 -3.05
N SER A 32 -2.93 -19.61 -2.06
CA SER A 32 -3.57 -20.91 -1.79
C SER A 32 -4.82 -20.82 -0.88
N ALA A 33 -5.49 -19.66 -0.79
CA ALA A 33 -6.71 -19.56 0.00
C ALA A 33 -7.94 -19.87 -0.86
N LYS A 34 -8.87 -20.68 -0.35
CA LYS A 34 -10.12 -21.02 -1.04
C LYS A 34 -10.86 -19.73 -1.43
N GLY A 35 -11.03 -19.49 -2.74
CA GLY A 35 -11.64 -18.27 -3.28
C GLY A 35 -10.67 -17.13 -3.59
N SER A 36 -9.37 -17.34 -3.44
CA SER A 36 -8.31 -16.36 -3.78
C SER A 36 -7.54 -16.70 -5.06
N ASP A 37 -8.06 -17.62 -5.88
CA ASP A 37 -7.40 -18.08 -7.11
C ASP A 37 -7.12 -16.95 -8.11
N LEU A 38 -7.83 -15.82 -8.02
CA LEU A 38 -7.59 -14.64 -8.85
C LEU A 38 -6.49 -13.73 -8.30
N PHE A 39 -6.05 -13.91 -7.06
CA PHE A 39 -5.00 -13.12 -6.43
C PHE A 39 -3.64 -13.80 -6.57
N GLY A 40 -2.68 -13.04 -7.07
CA GLY A 40 -1.28 -13.42 -7.17
C GLY A 40 -0.38 -12.43 -6.45
N VAL A 41 0.73 -12.90 -5.90
CA VAL A 41 1.77 -12.05 -5.33
C VAL A 41 3.08 -12.31 -6.06
N HIS A 42 3.77 -11.26 -6.46
CA HIS A 42 5.10 -11.37 -7.03
C HIS A 42 6.12 -11.62 -5.92
N GLU A 43 6.87 -12.71 -6.00
CA GLU A 43 7.78 -13.14 -4.93
C GLU A 43 8.90 -12.13 -4.67
N GLU A 44 9.49 -11.57 -5.73
CA GLU A 44 10.63 -10.64 -5.60
C GLU A 44 10.21 -9.21 -5.20
N THR A 45 9.12 -8.69 -5.77
CA THR A 45 8.73 -7.29 -5.56
C THR A 45 7.69 -7.11 -4.45
N GLY A 46 7.05 -8.18 -4.00
CA GLY A 46 5.93 -8.12 -3.05
C GLY A 46 4.67 -7.47 -3.62
N ASN A 47 4.63 -7.20 -4.93
CA ASN A 47 3.49 -6.57 -5.58
C ASN A 47 2.29 -7.52 -5.61
N LEU A 48 1.11 -7.00 -5.29
CA LEU A 48 -0.16 -7.72 -5.40
C LEU A 48 -0.69 -7.61 -6.84
N TYR A 49 -1.16 -8.73 -7.38
CA TYR A 49 -1.78 -8.84 -8.69
C TYR A 49 -3.18 -9.43 -8.54
N TRP A 50 -4.12 -8.90 -9.32
CA TRP A 50 -5.47 -9.42 -9.47
C TRP A 50 -5.63 -9.81 -10.93
N ASP A 51 -5.84 -11.10 -11.20
CA ASP A 51 -6.05 -11.64 -12.56
C ASP A 51 -4.94 -11.19 -13.54
N GLY A 52 -3.69 -11.27 -13.09
CA GLY A 52 -2.52 -10.85 -13.85
C GLY A 52 -2.33 -9.33 -13.97
N LYS A 53 -3.25 -8.50 -13.45
CA LYS A 53 -3.12 -7.04 -13.41
C LYS A 53 -2.54 -6.57 -12.10
N LEU A 54 -1.58 -5.65 -12.15
CA LEU A 54 -0.96 -5.06 -10.96
C LEU A 54 -2.01 -4.30 -10.14
N VAL A 55 -2.25 -4.74 -8.91
CA VAL A 55 -3.03 -3.97 -7.93
C VAL A 55 -2.09 -2.92 -7.36
N GLN A 56 -2.04 -1.77 -8.03
CA GLN A 56 -1.33 -0.61 -7.47
C GLN A 56 -2.14 -0.08 -6.28
N THR A 57 -1.71 -0.41 -5.07
CA THR A 57 -2.00 0.40 -3.89
C THR A 57 -1.21 1.69 -4.03
N THR A 58 -1.63 2.58 -4.93
CA THR A 58 -1.08 3.93 -4.94
C THR A 58 -1.55 4.57 -3.65
N ASN A 59 -0.60 4.81 -2.74
CA ASN A 59 -0.83 5.62 -1.56
C ASN A 59 -0.96 7.08 -2.02
N ARG A 60 -2.08 7.41 -2.68
CA ARG A 60 -2.39 8.79 -3.02
C ARG A 60 -2.70 9.48 -1.72
N LEU A 61 -2.01 10.58 -1.46
CA LEU A 61 -2.36 11.47 -0.37
C LEU A 61 -3.85 11.80 -0.48
N GLY A 62 -4.62 11.30 0.47
CA GLY A 62 -6.06 11.50 0.54
C GLY A 62 -6.37 12.99 0.66
N ASN A 63 -7.61 13.37 0.38
CA ASN A 63 -8.04 14.77 0.47
C ASN A 63 -7.74 15.38 1.85
N PHE A 64 -7.80 14.56 2.91
CA PHE A 64 -7.45 14.96 4.27
C PHE A 64 -5.97 15.31 4.44
N GLU A 65 -5.07 14.44 4.00
CA GLU A 65 -3.62 14.65 4.12
C GLU A 65 -3.18 15.84 3.26
N ARG A 66 -3.80 16.04 2.09
CA ARG A 66 -3.61 17.25 1.27
C ARG A 66 -4.07 18.50 2.01
N GLY A 67 -5.23 18.46 2.66
CA GLY A 67 -5.73 19.58 3.47
C GLY A 67 -4.78 19.93 4.61
N LEU A 68 -4.26 18.93 5.31
CA LEU A 68 -3.28 19.11 6.38
C LEU A 68 -1.98 19.73 5.86
N ALA A 69 -1.46 19.25 4.72
CA ALA A 69 -0.27 19.80 4.09
C ALA A 69 -0.44 21.29 3.71
N ILE A 70 -1.60 21.65 3.16
CA ILE A 70 -1.91 23.05 2.82
C ILE A 70 -1.99 23.92 4.07
N ALA A 71 -2.67 23.45 5.13
CA ALA A 71 -2.78 24.17 6.38
C ALA A 71 -1.40 24.44 7.00
N LEU A 72 -0.54 23.42 7.06
CA LEU A 72 0.83 23.54 7.56
C LEU A 72 1.66 24.53 6.74
N ALA A 73 1.59 24.45 5.41
CA ALA A 73 2.28 25.38 4.53
C ALA A 73 1.82 26.83 4.76
N ALA A 74 0.50 27.05 4.87
CA ALA A 74 -0.06 28.38 5.13
C ALA A 74 0.37 28.93 6.51
N SER A 75 0.41 28.09 7.55
CA SER A 75 0.90 28.49 8.87
C SER A 75 2.37 28.90 8.84
N LEU A 76 3.23 28.13 8.14
CA LEU A 76 4.65 28.45 8.00
C LEU A 76 4.87 29.78 7.27
N VAL A 77 4.14 30.01 6.17
CA VAL A 77 4.21 31.28 5.43
C VAL A 77 3.76 32.44 6.32
N SER A 78 2.68 32.26 7.08
CA SER A 78 2.17 33.30 7.99
C SER A 78 3.20 33.66 9.07
N LEU A 79 3.82 32.65 9.67
CA LEU A 79 4.91 32.84 10.63
C LEU A 79 6.10 33.59 10.01
N ALA A 80 6.54 33.18 8.82
CA ALA A 80 7.64 33.84 8.13
C ALA A 80 7.35 35.31 7.82
N VAL A 81 6.11 35.64 7.43
CA VAL A 81 5.70 37.03 7.19
C VAL A 81 5.70 37.84 8.48
N LEU A 82 5.13 37.31 9.57
CA LEU A 82 5.13 38.00 10.87
C LEU A 82 6.54 38.21 11.39
N ASP A 83 7.43 37.23 11.23
CA ASP A 83 8.82 37.33 11.65
C ASP A 83 9.58 38.37 10.81
N ALA A 84 9.35 38.42 9.50
CA ALA A 84 9.90 39.46 8.64
C ALA A 84 9.41 40.86 9.04
N ILE A 85 8.10 41.03 9.28
CA ILE A 85 7.53 42.30 9.75
C ILE A 85 8.17 42.71 11.08
N ARG A 86 8.29 41.76 12.03
CA ARG A 86 8.93 42.02 13.32
C ARG A 86 10.40 42.42 13.15
N PHE A 87 11.12 41.79 12.24
CA PHE A 87 12.51 42.15 11.94
C PHE A 87 12.64 43.58 11.41
N PHE A 88 11.72 44.02 10.54
CA PHE A 88 11.77 45.37 9.95
C PHE A 88 11.19 46.47 10.85
N LEU A 89 10.17 46.19 11.67
CA LEU A 89 9.54 47.18 12.58
C LEU A 89 10.13 47.18 14.00
N GLY A 90 10.84 46.12 14.37
CA GLY A 90 11.46 45.96 15.68
C GLY A 90 12.92 46.44 15.76
N HIS A 91 13.35 47.26 14.79
CA HIS A 91 14.60 47.99 14.84
C HIS A 91 14.41 49.37 15.50
#